data_AF-A0A2E7UFK9-F1
#
_entry.id   AF-A0A2E7UFK9-F1
#
_cell.length_a   1.000
_cell.length_b   1.000
_cell.length_c   1.000
_cell.angle_alpha   90.00
_cell.angle_beta   90.00
_cell.angle_gamma   90.00
#
_symmetry.space_group_name_H-M   'P 1'
#
loop_
_entity.id
_entity.type
_entity.pdbx_description
1 polymer ?
#
loop_
_entity_poly.entity_id
_entity_poly.type
_entity_poly.pdbx_seq_one_letter_code
_entity_poly.pdbx_strand_id
1 'polypeptide(L)'
;MSPVRDRRRSDQRARLQAMREGGQPGQTSGRTRKWRRRLLRRTPIAIAAVSAAAGSLGAYAPSQTAEDVGGWSYETNLKTNPNYTRMNAALLTTSERMRKALAQEEGMRLTVYRDVAGYPTVGIGHLVLPEDGLRVGDRITREQAMDFLAADLAKAERAVADVVGNLKLYQHEFDALVDLAYNVGEGTLSPAKSPALNRAIASADYEGIAQELDYRFADGQVAGGLVHRSERRAQIFLEADYADVRPG
;
A
#
# COMPACT_ATOMS: atom_id res chain seq x y z
N MET A 1 -16.77 -19.72 21.91
CA MET A 1 -15.64 -18.99 21.29
C MET A 1 -15.45 -17.67 22.01
N SER A 2 -14.30 -17.42 22.65
CA SER A 2 -14.13 -16.27 23.56
C SER A 2 -13.34 -15.09 22.94
N PRO A 3 -13.78 -13.82 23.12
CA PRO A 3 -13.20 -12.63 22.47
C PRO A 3 -11.88 -12.12 23.10
N VAL A 4 -11.23 -12.95 23.93
CA VAL A 4 -10.11 -12.56 24.80
C VAL A 4 -8.73 -12.79 24.14
N ARG A 5 -8.66 -13.57 23.05
CA ARG A 5 -7.39 -13.90 22.36
C ARG A 5 -6.92 -12.81 21.39
N ASP A 6 -7.84 -11.96 20.91
CA ASP A 6 -7.53 -10.95 19.90
C ASP A 6 -6.86 -9.70 20.50
N ARG A 7 -7.24 -9.31 21.73
CA ARG A 7 -6.60 -8.21 22.47
C ARG A 7 -5.14 -8.46 22.84
N ARG A 8 -4.68 -9.73 22.85
CA ARG A 8 -3.29 -10.07 23.19
C ARG A 8 -2.30 -9.78 22.05
N ARG A 9 -2.77 -9.71 20.79
CA ARG A 9 -1.96 -9.45 19.59
C ARG A 9 -1.58 -7.97 19.42
N SER A 10 -2.48 -7.05 19.75
CA SER A 10 -2.22 -5.60 19.73
C SER A 10 -1.38 -5.13 20.92
N ASP A 11 -1.63 -5.70 22.11
CA ASP A 11 -0.94 -5.33 23.34
C ASP A 11 0.55 -5.74 23.36
N GLN A 12 0.96 -6.83 22.69
CA GLN A 12 2.36 -7.26 22.73
C GLN A 12 3.29 -6.37 21.88
N ARG A 13 2.87 -5.95 20.67
CA ARG A 13 3.63 -4.97 19.88
C ARG A 13 3.61 -3.57 20.51
N ALA A 14 2.51 -3.18 21.15
CA ALA A 14 2.41 -1.91 21.87
C ALA A 14 3.20 -1.89 23.21
N ARG A 15 3.24 -2.99 23.96
CA ARG A 15 4.05 -3.11 25.19
C ARG A 15 5.56 -3.11 24.92
N LEU A 16 6.00 -3.62 23.77
CA LEU A 16 7.40 -3.52 23.33
C LEU A 16 7.81 -2.09 22.99
N GLN A 17 6.86 -1.22 22.63
CA GLN A 17 7.07 0.19 22.34
C GLN A 17 7.17 1.02 23.63
N ALA A 18 6.27 0.78 24.61
CA ALA A 18 6.28 1.45 25.92
C ALA A 18 7.50 1.08 26.81
N MET A 19 8.09 -0.11 26.63
CA MET A 19 9.30 -0.53 27.34
C MET A 19 10.58 0.18 26.85
N ARG A 20 10.55 0.84 25.69
CA ARG A 20 11.66 1.63 25.12
C ARG A 20 11.69 3.08 25.63
N GLU A 21 10.57 3.57 26.18
CA GLU A 21 10.34 4.97 26.55
C GLU A 21 10.79 5.33 27.99
N GLY A 22 11.50 4.45 28.69
CA GLY A 22 11.91 4.62 30.09
C GLY A 22 13.13 5.53 30.37
N GLY A 23 13.59 6.35 29.42
CA GLY A 23 14.77 7.21 29.56
C GLY A 23 14.43 8.69 29.75
N GLN A 24 14.80 9.26 30.90
CA GLN A 24 14.58 10.67 31.29
C GLN A 24 15.34 11.73 30.45
N PRO A 25 14.97 13.04 30.52
CA PRO A 25 15.09 13.97 29.40
C PRO A 25 16.35 14.85 29.42
N GLY A 26 16.87 15.18 28.23
CA GLY A 26 17.85 16.23 27.98
C GLY A 26 17.26 17.33 27.08
N GLN A 27 17.44 18.59 27.48
CA GLN A 27 16.81 19.78 26.88
C GLN A 27 17.50 20.31 25.61
N THR A 28 16.70 21.11 24.87
CA THR A 28 17.07 22.15 23.86
C THR A 28 17.52 21.61 22.50
N SER A 29 17.29 22.25 21.35
CA SER A 29 16.95 23.63 20.99
C SER A 29 16.31 23.61 19.58
N GLY A 30 15.48 24.60 19.29
CA GLY A 30 14.59 24.61 18.13
C GLY A 30 15.22 24.90 16.77
N ARG A 31 14.47 24.53 15.74
CA ARG A 31 14.35 25.27 14.47
C ARG A 31 13.18 24.73 13.67
N THR A 32 12.00 25.27 13.97
CA THR A 32 10.84 25.20 13.08
C THR A 32 11.06 26.15 11.89
N ARG A 33 10.35 25.84 10.79
CA ARG A 33 10.18 26.63 9.55
C ARG A 33 11.35 26.60 8.57
N LYS A 34 11.14 25.94 7.41
CA LYS A 34 11.31 26.52 6.05
C LYS A 34 11.24 25.45 4.93
N TRP A 35 10.09 24.82 4.67
CA TRP A 35 9.86 24.15 3.36
C TRP A 35 8.46 24.30 2.77
N ARG A 36 7.62 25.19 3.33
CA ARG A 36 6.46 25.74 2.60
C ARG A 36 6.94 26.71 1.53
N ARG A 37 7.26 26.20 0.32
CA ARG A 37 7.26 26.90 -0.99
C ARG A 37 8.17 26.16 -1.96
N ARG A 38 7.67 25.07 -2.55
CA ARG A 38 8.03 24.61 -3.90
C ARG A 38 6.99 23.64 -4.45
N LEU A 39 5.72 24.02 -4.35
CA LEU A 39 4.70 23.54 -5.27
C LEU A 39 4.06 24.78 -5.87
N LEU A 40 4.31 24.97 -7.17
CA LEU A 40 3.47 25.66 -8.15
C LEU A 40 4.25 25.68 -9.46
N ARG A 41 3.90 24.74 -10.35
CA ARG A 41 3.66 24.93 -11.79
C ARG A 41 3.79 23.56 -12.48
N ARG A 42 2.64 22.91 -12.68
CA ARG A 42 2.27 22.19 -13.92
C ARG A 42 0.76 21.89 -13.88
N THR A 43 0.05 22.80 -14.55
CA THR A 43 -1.30 22.79 -15.14
C THR A 43 -2.33 21.72 -14.71
N PRO A 44 -3.56 22.11 -14.34
CA PRO A 44 -4.69 21.17 -14.24
C PRO A 44 -5.09 20.70 -15.64
N ILE A 45 -5.29 19.39 -15.81
CA ILE A 45 -6.01 18.86 -16.97
C ILE A 45 -7.47 19.26 -16.79
N ALA A 46 -7.87 20.33 -17.47
CA ALA A 46 -9.27 20.71 -17.61
C ALA A 46 -9.97 19.66 -18.49
N ILE A 47 -11.02 19.01 -17.96
CA ILE A 47 -11.96 18.25 -18.78
C ILE A 47 -12.76 19.28 -19.58
N ALA A 48 -12.36 19.49 -20.84
CA ALA A 48 -13.12 20.28 -21.78
C ALA A 48 -14.42 19.53 -22.13
N ALA A 49 -15.55 20.17 -21.88
CA ALA A 49 -16.83 19.77 -22.43
C ALA A 49 -16.75 19.82 -23.96
N VAL A 50 -16.82 18.68 -24.63
CA VAL A 50 -16.86 18.64 -26.10
C VAL A 50 -18.27 18.99 -26.55
N SER A 51 -18.41 20.22 -27.04
CA SER A 51 -19.46 20.59 -27.97
C SER A 51 -18.84 20.82 -29.36
N ALA A 52 -19.52 20.25 -30.35
CA ALA A 52 -19.56 20.62 -31.77
C ALA A 52 -18.40 20.22 -32.71
N ALA A 53 -18.83 19.55 -33.79
CA ALA A 53 -18.58 19.87 -35.20
C ALA A 53 -17.16 19.75 -35.80
N ALA A 54 -17.06 18.75 -36.69
CA ALA A 54 -16.40 18.75 -38.01
C ALA A 54 -15.21 19.69 -38.26
N GLY A 55 -14.03 19.10 -38.46
CA GLY A 55 -12.89 19.77 -39.10
C GLY A 55 -11.65 18.88 -39.13
N SER A 56 -11.28 18.42 -40.32
CA SER A 56 -10.20 17.50 -40.66
C SER A 56 -8.77 18.02 -40.42
N LEU A 57 -7.84 17.15 -39.99
CA LEU A 57 -6.61 16.74 -40.71
C LEU A 57 -5.58 16.05 -39.77
N GLY A 58 -5.06 14.89 -40.18
CA GLY A 58 -3.88 14.23 -39.58
C GLY A 58 -4.10 12.78 -39.15
N ALA A 59 -4.34 11.88 -40.10
CA ALA A 59 -4.52 10.45 -39.84
C ALA A 59 -3.17 9.77 -39.52
N TYR A 60 -2.98 9.34 -38.27
CA TYR A 60 -2.14 8.17 -37.98
C TYR A 60 -3.06 6.97 -38.06
N ALA A 61 -3.02 6.26 -39.20
CA ALA A 61 -3.76 5.01 -39.39
C ALA A 61 -2.88 3.85 -38.94
N PRO A 62 -3.12 3.20 -37.78
CA PRO A 62 -2.61 1.86 -37.57
C PRO A 62 -3.35 0.94 -38.54
N SER A 63 -2.62 0.44 -39.53
CA SER A 63 -3.03 -0.68 -40.36
C SER A 63 -3.24 -1.89 -39.48
N GLN A 64 -4.51 -2.27 -39.29
CA GLN A 64 -4.95 -3.66 -39.16
C GLN A 64 -6.44 -3.69 -39.47
N THR A 65 -6.77 -4.39 -40.55
CA THR A 65 -8.10 -4.51 -41.14
C THR A 65 -9.05 -5.21 -40.18
N ALA A 66 -10.25 -4.65 -40.06
CA ALA A 66 -11.32 -5.03 -39.14
C ALA A 66 -12.01 -6.38 -39.44
N GLU A 67 -11.34 -7.30 -40.13
CA GLU A 67 -11.93 -8.58 -40.55
C GLU A 67 -11.37 -9.81 -39.79
N ASP A 68 -10.30 -9.68 -38.99
CA ASP A 68 -9.62 -10.83 -38.36
C ASP A 68 -9.80 -11.00 -36.84
N VAL A 69 -10.73 -10.29 -36.20
CA VAL A 69 -11.02 -10.51 -34.77
C VAL A 69 -12.53 -10.49 -34.49
N GLY A 70 -13.18 -11.58 -34.87
CA GLY A 70 -14.52 -11.90 -34.39
C GLY A 70 -14.50 -12.06 -32.86
N GLY A 71 -15.26 -11.21 -32.15
CA GLY A 71 -15.77 -11.51 -30.82
C GLY A 71 -15.19 -10.78 -29.61
N TRP A 72 -14.21 -9.88 -29.75
CA TRP A 72 -13.66 -9.13 -28.60
C TRP A 72 -14.00 -7.63 -28.69
N SER A 73 -15.15 -7.23 -28.16
CA SER A 73 -15.38 -5.82 -27.83
C SER A 73 -14.56 -5.47 -26.61
N TYR A 74 -13.51 -4.66 -26.79
CA TYR A 74 -12.80 -3.97 -25.71
C TYR A 74 -13.68 -2.84 -25.13
N GLU A 75 -14.94 -3.11 -24.79
CA GLU A 75 -15.69 -2.22 -23.91
C GLU A 75 -15.08 -2.38 -22.52
N THR A 76 -13.95 -1.70 -22.29
CA THR A 76 -13.42 -1.49 -20.95
C THR A 76 -14.51 -0.72 -20.22
N ASN A 77 -15.29 -1.39 -19.37
CA ASN A 77 -16.35 -0.74 -18.61
C ASN A 77 -15.70 0.21 -17.60
N LEU A 78 -15.46 1.46 -18.02
CA LEU A 78 -14.76 2.48 -17.24
C LEU A 78 -15.45 2.74 -15.89
N LYS A 79 -16.78 2.52 -15.83
CA LYS A 79 -17.60 2.72 -14.62
C LYS A 79 -17.40 1.63 -13.57
N THR A 80 -16.95 0.44 -13.96
CA THR A 80 -16.73 -0.69 -13.06
C THR A 80 -15.27 -1.13 -13.01
N ASN A 81 -14.38 -0.45 -13.75
CA ASN A 81 -12.96 -0.71 -13.71
C ASN A 81 -12.32 0.15 -12.60
N PRO A 82 -11.77 -0.46 -11.54
CA PRO A 82 -11.24 0.27 -10.40
C PRO A 82 -9.96 1.07 -10.71
N ASN A 83 -9.36 0.88 -11.90
CA ASN A 83 -8.29 1.75 -12.39
C ASN A 83 -8.77 3.12 -12.88
N TYR A 84 -10.07 3.25 -13.19
CA TYR A 84 -10.66 4.46 -13.75
C TYR A 84 -11.86 5.00 -12.95
N THR A 85 -12.43 4.19 -12.05
CA THR A 85 -13.52 4.61 -11.14
C THR A 85 -13.23 4.15 -9.72
N ARG A 86 -13.46 5.03 -8.73
CA ARG A 86 -13.36 4.64 -7.32
C ARG A 86 -14.50 3.70 -6.93
N MET A 87 -14.18 2.61 -6.23
CA MET A 87 -15.11 1.57 -5.79
C MET A 87 -15.02 1.34 -4.28
N ASN A 88 -16.03 0.69 -3.69
CA ASN A 88 -15.95 0.32 -2.28
C ASN A 88 -14.78 -0.66 -2.08
N ALA A 89 -14.00 -0.49 -1.00
CA ALA A 89 -12.85 -1.32 -0.71
C ALA A 89 -13.19 -2.82 -0.58
N ALA A 90 -14.40 -3.17 -0.16
CA ALA A 90 -14.87 -4.56 -0.09
C ALA A 90 -15.01 -5.25 -1.46
N LEU A 91 -14.96 -4.48 -2.56
CA LEU A 91 -14.98 -5.00 -3.94
C LEU A 91 -13.57 -5.06 -4.57
N LEU A 92 -12.55 -4.62 -3.82
CA LEU A 92 -11.17 -4.58 -4.29
C LEU A 92 -10.37 -5.70 -3.64
N THR A 93 -9.39 -6.21 -4.37
CA THR A 93 -8.35 -7.10 -3.87
C THR A 93 -7.01 -6.58 -4.35
N THR A 94 -5.93 -6.98 -3.69
CA THR A 94 -4.58 -6.52 -4.03
C THR A 94 -4.25 -6.85 -5.47
N SER A 95 -3.93 -5.82 -6.25
CA SER A 95 -3.69 -5.99 -7.69
C SER A 95 -2.43 -6.81 -8.00
N GLU A 96 -2.37 -7.39 -9.20
CA GLU A 96 -1.17 -8.05 -9.70
C GLU A 96 0.05 -7.12 -9.76
N ARG A 97 -0.16 -5.82 -10.00
CA ARG A 97 0.91 -4.80 -10.00
C ARG A 97 1.49 -4.65 -8.60
N MET A 98 0.63 -4.62 -7.58
CA MET A 98 1.06 -4.54 -6.18
C MET A 98 1.76 -5.83 -5.72
N ARG A 99 1.23 -7.01 -6.06
CA ARG A 99 1.88 -8.29 -5.74
C ARG A 99 3.30 -8.36 -6.31
N LYS A 100 3.50 -7.89 -7.54
CA LYS A 100 4.82 -7.78 -8.17
C LYS A 100 5.72 -6.76 -7.46
N ALA A 101 5.19 -5.60 -7.10
CA ALA A 101 5.94 -4.58 -6.36
C ALA A 101 6.46 -5.13 -5.02
N LEU A 102 5.59 -5.79 -4.23
CA LEU A 102 5.97 -6.43 -2.96
C LEU A 102 7.07 -7.48 -3.14
N ALA A 103 6.96 -8.32 -4.16
CA ALA A 103 7.97 -9.34 -4.45
C ALA A 103 9.32 -8.71 -4.84
N GLN A 104 9.34 -7.56 -5.50
CA GLN A 104 10.55 -6.79 -5.82
C GLN A 104 11.13 -6.06 -4.61
N GLU A 105 10.28 -5.58 -3.69
CA GLU A 105 10.71 -4.92 -2.45
C GLU A 105 11.39 -5.91 -1.50
N GLU A 106 10.68 -6.99 -1.15
CA GLU A 106 11.07 -7.94 -0.10
C GLU A 106 12.07 -8.99 -0.61
N GLY A 107 11.97 -9.32 -1.89
CA GLY A 107 12.53 -10.54 -2.45
C GLY A 107 11.79 -11.79 -2.00
N MET A 108 12.04 -12.91 -2.67
CA MET A 108 11.48 -14.22 -2.33
C MET A 108 12.58 -15.12 -1.76
N ARG A 109 12.42 -15.53 -0.49
CA ARG A 109 13.35 -16.44 0.21
C ARG A 109 12.68 -17.77 0.50
N LEU A 110 13.10 -18.81 -0.23
CA LEU A 110 12.51 -20.16 -0.14
C LEU A 110 13.05 -21.00 1.02
N THR A 111 13.84 -20.41 1.91
CA THR A 111 14.37 -21.07 3.11
C THR A 111 14.07 -20.18 4.30
N VAL A 112 13.50 -20.76 5.35
CA VAL A 112 13.14 -20.02 6.56
C VAL A 112 14.41 -19.46 7.17
N TYR A 113 14.45 -18.14 7.36
CA TYR A 113 15.59 -17.40 7.91
C TYR A 113 15.16 -16.60 9.13
N ARG A 114 16.11 -16.00 9.85
CA ARG A 114 15.78 -15.00 10.88
C ARG A 114 15.86 -13.61 10.28
N ASP A 115 14.79 -12.83 10.41
CA ASP A 115 14.80 -11.42 10.06
C ASP A 115 15.72 -10.59 10.98
N VAL A 116 15.81 -9.28 10.73
CA VAL A 116 16.63 -8.35 11.53
C VAL A 116 16.20 -8.25 12.99
N ALA A 117 14.96 -8.65 13.30
CA ALA A 117 14.42 -8.70 14.66
C ALA A 117 14.54 -10.11 15.29
N GLY A 118 15.10 -11.07 14.56
CA GLY A 118 15.34 -12.45 15.03
C GLY A 118 14.17 -13.41 14.82
N TYR A 119 13.07 -12.98 14.18
CA TYR A 119 11.89 -13.80 13.96
C TYR A 119 12.04 -14.71 12.74
N PRO A 120 11.47 -15.94 12.77
CA PRO A 120 11.50 -16.84 11.62
C PRO A 120 10.60 -16.30 10.49
N THR A 121 11.18 -16.10 9.31
CA THR A 121 10.52 -15.49 8.15
C THR A 121 10.81 -16.32 6.90
N VAL A 122 9.86 -16.40 5.96
CA VAL A 122 10.00 -17.15 4.71
C VAL A 122 9.18 -16.53 3.57
N GLY A 123 9.39 -16.98 2.35
CA GLY A 123 8.64 -16.54 1.17
C GLY A 123 8.89 -15.06 0.89
N ILE A 124 7.80 -14.31 0.72
CA ILE A 124 7.80 -12.86 0.59
C ILE A 124 7.30 -12.34 1.94
N GLY A 125 8.22 -11.91 2.81
CA GLY A 125 7.94 -11.27 4.10
C GLY A 125 7.12 -12.05 5.13
N HIS A 126 6.75 -13.31 4.89
CA HIS A 126 5.82 -14.05 5.75
C HIS A 126 6.48 -14.43 7.08
N LEU A 127 5.88 -13.99 8.19
CA LEU A 127 6.27 -14.38 9.54
C LEU A 127 5.77 -15.80 9.82
N VAL A 128 6.70 -16.73 10.03
CA VAL A 128 6.37 -18.12 10.36
C VAL A 128 5.74 -18.20 11.74
N LEU A 129 4.53 -18.72 11.78
CA LEU A 129 3.74 -18.99 12.97
C LEU A 129 3.78 -20.48 13.32
N PRO A 130 3.41 -20.88 14.56
CA PRO A 130 3.36 -22.29 14.95
C PRO A 130 2.47 -23.14 14.05
N GLU A 131 1.41 -22.56 13.50
CA GLU A 131 0.44 -23.26 12.64
C GLU A 131 1.03 -23.65 11.28
N ASP A 132 2.07 -22.96 10.82
CA ASP A 132 2.73 -23.27 9.54
C ASP A 132 3.60 -24.53 9.64
N GLY A 133 3.96 -24.95 10.86
CA GLY A 133 4.77 -26.14 11.11
C GLY A 133 6.21 -26.05 10.62
N LEU A 134 6.69 -24.84 10.29
CA LEU A 134 8.04 -24.59 9.76
C LEU A 134 9.02 -24.12 10.84
N ARG A 135 10.30 -24.42 10.63
CA ARG A 135 11.42 -24.02 11.48
C ARG A 135 12.51 -23.37 10.64
N VAL A 136 13.38 -22.58 11.29
CA VAL A 136 14.55 -21.97 10.62
C VAL A 136 15.38 -23.06 9.93
N GLY A 137 15.68 -22.86 8.65
CA GLY A 137 16.37 -23.82 7.79
C GLY A 137 15.45 -24.66 6.90
N ASP A 138 14.16 -24.76 7.20
CA ASP A 138 13.21 -25.49 6.35
C ASP A 138 13.02 -24.79 5.00
N ARG A 139 12.71 -25.57 3.97
CA ARG A 139 12.48 -25.06 2.61
C ARG A 139 11.01 -25.15 2.24
N ILE A 140 10.55 -24.15 1.49
CA ILE A 140 9.22 -24.13 0.88
C ILE A 140 9.32 -24.05 -0.64
N THR A 141 8.24 -24.43 -1.33
CA THR A 141 8.11 -24.21 -2.77
C THR A 141 7.76 -22.76 -3.06
N ARG A 142 7.92 -22.36 -4.33
CA ARG A 142 7.46 -21.05 -4.81
C ARG A 142 5.94 -20.91 -4.67
N GLU A 143 5.19 -21.99 -4.89
CA GLU A 143 3.74 -22.02 -4.73
C GLU A 143 3.34 -21.74 -3.28
N GLN A 144 3.94 -22.44 -2.31
CA GLN A 144 3.73 -22.17 -0.89
C GLN A 144 4.07 -20.73 -0.50
N ALA A 145 5.13 -20.15 -1.07
CA ALA A 145 5.47 -18.74 -0.84
C ALA A 145 4.40 -17.78 -1.35
N MET A 146 3.76 -18.09 -2.48
CA MET A 146 2.66 -17.30 -3.03
C MET A 146 1.36 -17.49 -2.24
N ASP A 147 1.10 -18.70 -1.73
CA ASP A 147 -0.04 -18.99 -0.86
C ASP A 147 0.06 -18.21 0.46
N PHE A 148 1.25 -18.19 1.08
CA PHE A 148 1.50 -17.36 2.26
C PHE A 148 1.30 -15.87 1.97
N LEU A 149 1.83 -15.37 0.85
CA LEU A 149 1.60 -13.98 0.44
C LEU A 149 0.10 -13.70 0.27
N ALA A 150 -0.64 -14.57 -0.39
CA ALA A 150 -2.08 -14.40 -0.59
C ALA A 150 -2.85 -14.40 0.73
N ALA A 151 -2.50 -15.27 1.67
CA ALA A 151 -3.13 -15.33 3.00
C ALA A 151 -2.84 -14.08 3.84
N ASP A 152 -1.62 -13.54 3.78
CA ASP A 152 -1.27 -12.32 4.49
C ASP A 152 -1.89 -11.07 3.86
N LEU A 153 -1.94 -11.00 2.52
CA LEU A 153 -2.66 -9.94 1.82
C LEU A 153 -4.15 -9.95 2.15
N ALA A 154 -4.79 -11.11 2.26
CA ALA A 154 -6.21 -11.20 2.62
C ALA A 154 -6.51 -10.61 4.02
N LYS A 155 -5.55 -10.67 4.95
CA LYS A 155 -5.67 -10.01 6.27
C LYS A 155 -5.54 -8.50 6.12
N ALA A 156 -4.51 -8.04 5.39
CA ALA A 156 -4.29 -6.62 5.12
C ALA A 156 -5.46 -5.96 4.36
N GLU A 157 -5.98 -6.61 3.32
CA GLU A 157 -7.16 -6.19 2.55
C GLU A 157 -8.38 -6.00 3.46
N ARG A 158 -8.63 -6.96 4.37
CA ARG A 158 -9.74 -6.87 5.32
C ARG A 158 -9.56 -5.69 6.27
N ALA A 159 -8.37 -5.52 6.84
CA ALA A 159 -8.09 -4.41 7.73
C ALA A 159 -8.28 -3.05 7.03
N VAL A 160 -7.87 -2.94 5.76
CA VAL A 160 -8.11 -1.74 4.94
C VAL A 160 -9.61 -1.53 4.72
N ALA A 161 -10.35 -2.57 4.29
CA ALA A 161 -11.78 -2.46 4.06
C ALA A 161 -12.53 -2.03 5.34
N ASP A 162 -12.16 -2.57 6.50
CA ASP A 162 -12.76 -2.23 7.79
C ASP A 162 -12.52 -0.77 8.19
N VAL A 163 -11.31 -0.25 7.97
CA VAL A 163 -10.95 1.14 8.33
C VAL A 163 -11.50 2.16 7.33
N VAL A 164 -11.48 1.82 6.03
CA VAL A 164 -11.95 2.71 4.95
C VAL A 164 -13.48 2.78 4.90
N GLY A 165 -14.17 1.68 5.22
CA GLY A 165 -15.62 1.60 5.23
C GLY A 165 -16.25 1.92 3.87
N ASN A 166 -17.05 2.99 3.80
CA ASN A 166 -17.80 3.37 2.60
C ASN A 166 -17.04 4.32 1.67
N LEU A 167 -15.86 4.82 2.08
CA LEU A 167 -15.03 5.64 1.21
C LEU A 167 -14.65 4.80 -0.03
N LYS A 168 -14.90 5.36 -1.21
CA LYS A 168 -14.55 4.70 -2.46
C LYS A 168 -13.07 4.98 -2.76
N LEU A 169 -12.35 3.98 -3.27
CA LEU A 169 -10.94 4.07 -3.63
C LEU A 169 -10.73 3.59 -5.06
N TYR A 170 -9.75 4.17 -5.75
CA TYR A 170 -9.17 3.53 -6.94
C TYR A 170 -8.35 2.30 -6.51
N GLN A 171 -8.09 1.39 -7.46
CA GLN A 171 -7.30 0.19 -7.20
C GLN A 171 -5.92 0.52 -6.60
N HIS A 172 -5.25 1.55 -7.11
CA HIS A 172 -3.92 1.95 -6.65
C HIS A 172 -3.94 2.60 -5.26
N GLU A 173 -4.99 3.35 -4.92
CA GLU A 173 -5.18 3.90 -3.58
C GLU A 173 -5.39 2.78 -2.54
N PHE A 174 -6.17 1.76 -2.90
CA PHE A 174 -6.37 0.57 -2.08
C PHE A 174 -5.07 -0.23 -1.92
N ASP A 175 -4.36 -0.50 -3.01
CA ASP A 175 -3.08 -1.23 -2.99
C ASP A 175 -2.05 -0.57 -2.06
N ALA A 176 -1.95 0.76 -2.07
CA ALA A 176 -1.03 1.50 -1.21
C ALA A 176 -1.41 1.40 0.28
N LEU A 177 -2.70 1.41 0.62
CA LEU A 177 -3.18 1.17 1.99
C LEU A 177 -2.90 -0.28 2.43
N VAL A 178 -3.07 -1.24 1.52
CA VAL A 178 -2.73 -2.65 1.77
C VAL A 178 -1.24 -2.81 2.03
N ASP A 179 -0.37 -2.13 1.27
CA ASP A 179 1.07 -2.17 1.52
C ASP A 179 1.43 -1.68 2.92
N LEU A 180 0.80 -0.60 3.40
CA LEU A 180 1.02 -0.11 4.76
C LEU A 180 0.64 -1.17 5.81
N ALA A 181 -0.55 -1.77 5.65
CA ALA A 181 -1.04 -2.81 6.56
C ALA A 181 -0.18 -4.08 6.52
N TYR A 182 0.30 -4.47 5.34
CA TYR A 182 1.18 -5.63 5.17
C TYR A 182 2.57 -5.38 5.77
N ASN A 183 3.19 -4.23 5.47
CA ASN A 183 4.56 -3.93 5.87
C ASN A 183 4.71 -3.64 7.36
N VAL A 184 3.79 -2.84 7.93
CA VAL A 184 3.89 -2.38 9.33
C VAL A 184 3.00 -3.22 10.25
N GLY A 185 1.92 -3.79 9.70
CA GLY A 185 0.91 -4.57 10.40
C GLY A 185 -0.43 -3.84 10.47
N GLU A 186 -1.52 -4.62 10.46
CA GLU A 186 -2.92 -4.15 10.42
C GLU A 186 -3.25 -3.12 11.51
N GLY A 187 -2.70 -3.29 12.72
CA GLY A 187 -2.93 -2.39 13.85
C GLY A 187 -2.44 -0.95 13.61
N THR A 188 -1.56 -0.73 12.64
CA THR A 188 -1.09 0.60 12.21
C THR A 188 -2.23 1.44 11.68
N LEU A 189 -3.23 0.82 11.04
CA LEU A 189 -4.39 1.53 10.51
C LEU A 189 -5.37 1.99 11.60
N SER A 190 -5.22 1.55 12.84
CA SER A 190 -6.17 1.89 13.91
C SER A 190 -6.17 3.39 14.24
N PRO A 191 -7.32 3.97 14.66
CA PRO A 191 -7.39 5.36 15.10
C PRO A 191 -6.41 5.72 16.22
N ALA A 192 -6.05 4.75 17.06
CA ALA A 192 -5.10 4.95 18.16
C ALA A 192 -3.65 5.09 17.65
N LYS A 193 -3.28 4.39 16.57
CA LYS A 193 -1.92 4.41 16.01
C LYS A 193 -1.76 5.44 14.89
N SER A 194 -2.78 5.65 14.07
CA SER A 194 -2.78 6.61 12.95
C SER A 194 -4.02 7.51 12.98
N PRO A 195 -4.15 8.40 13.98
CA PRO A 195 -5.33 9.25 14.12
C PRO A 195 -5.49 10.25 12.98
N ALA A 196 -4.40 10.70 12.36
CA ALA A 196 -4.45 11.63 11.22
C ALA A 196 -4.92 10.92 9.93
N LEU A 197 -4.38 9.73 9.63
CA LEU A 197 -4.91 8.86 8.56
C LEU A 197 -6.41 8.62 8.71
N ASN A 198 -6.87 8.24 9.91
CA ASN A 198 -8.29 7.96 10.15
C ASN A 198 -9.17 9.21 9.99
N ARG A 199 -8.69 10.38 10.41
CA ARG A 199 -9.40 11.65 10.14
C ARG A 199 -9.50 11.93 8.65
N ALA A 200 -8.40 11.76 7.90
CA ALA A 200 -8.37 11.99 6.46
C ALA A 200 -9.34 11.04 5.72
N ILE A 201 -9.37 9.76 6.09
CA ILE A 201 -10.34 8.78 5.57
C ILE A 201 -11.77 9.23 5.87
N ALA A 202 -12.07 9.60 7.12
CA ALA A 202 -13.41 10.02 7.52
C ALA A 202 -13.90 11.29 6.78
N SER A 203 -12.99 12.19 6.40
CA SER A 203 -13.30 13.40 5.63
C SER A 203 -13.18 13.22 4.11
N ALA A 204 -12.89 12.01 3.61
CA ALA A 204 -12.56 11.75 2.20
C ALA A 204 -11.43 12.67 1.66
N ASP A 205 -10.47 13.00 2.51
CA ASP A 205 -9.30 13.82 2.17
C ASP A 205 -8.18 12.92 1.63
N TYR A 206 -8.21 12.67 0.32
CA TYR A 206 -7.24 11.80 -0.36
C TYR A 206 -5.81 12.34 -0.31
N GLU A 207 -5.62 13.67 -0.31
CA GLU A 207 -4.29 14.26 -0.14
C GLU A 207 -3.78 14.03 1.29
N GLY A 208 -4.65 14.16 2.28
CA GLY A 208 -4.34 13.82 3.68
C GLY A 208 -4.00 12.34 3.86
N ILE A 209 -4.71 11.43 3.18
CA ILE A 209 -4.38 9.99 3.19
C ILE A 209 -2.97 9.78 2.62
N ALA A 210 -2.67 10.36 1.46
CA ALA A 210 -1.37 10.21 0.82
C ALA A 210 -0.22 10.71 1.70
N GLN A 211 -0.40 11.83 2.42
CA GLN A 211 0.59 12.37 3.35
C GLN A 211 0.90 11.41 4.50
N GLU A 212 -0.11 10.68 4.98
CA GLU A 212 0.04 9.70 6.07
C GLU A 212 0.64 8.38 5.58
N LEU A 213 0.53 8.09 4.27
CA LEU A 213 1.21 6.96 3.62
C LEU A 213 2.68 7.24 3.35
N ASP A 214 3.08 8.51 3.28
CA ASP A 214 4.48 8.95 3.36
C ASP A 214 5.03 8.81 4.80
N TYR A 215 4.95 7.57 5.29
CA TYR A 215 5.38 7.09 6.58
C TYR A 215 6.92 7.12 6.73
N ARG A 216 7.49 8.31 6.90
CA ARG A 216 8.94 8.54 7.09
C ARG A 216 9.38 8.65 8.55
N PHE A 217 8.44 8.64 9.50
CA PHE A 217 8.71 8.90 10.91
C PHE A 217 8.20 7.77 11.80
N ALA A 218 9.14 7.00 12.36
CA ALA A 218 8.89 6.20 13.56
C ALA A 218 9.68 6.84 14.70
N ASP A 219 8.99 7.29 15.75
CA ASP A 219 9.60 7.82 16.98
C ASP A 219 10.60 9.00 16.75
N GLY A 220 10.29 9.88 15.79
CA GLY A 220 11.13 11.04 15.47
C GLY A 220 12.44 10.72 14.75
N GLN A 221 12.71 9.45 14.42
CA GLN A 221 13.88 9.03 13.65
C GLN A 221 13.47 8.43 12.29
N VAL A 222 14.26 8.77 11.27
CA VAL A 222 14.10 8.25 9.91
C VAL A 222 14.67 6.82 9.89
N ALA A 223 13.80 5.82 9.79
CA ALA A 223 14.24 4.45 9.55
C ALA A 223 14.64 4.33 8.07
N GLY A 224 15.95 4.32 7.77
CA GLY A 224 16.47 4.35 6.40
C GLY A 224 15.92 3.27 5.46
N GLY A 225 15.58 2.09 6.00
CA GLY A 225 14.95 1.01 5.21
C GLY A 225 13.49 1.26 4.82
N LEU A 226 12.79 2.18 5.50
CA LEU A 226 11.38 2.50 5.23
C LEU A 226 11.21 3.67 4.26
N VAL A 227 12.24 4.49 4.04
CA VAL A 227 12.13 5.71 3.22
C VAL A 227 11.70 5.40 1.79
N HIS A 228 12.40 4.48 1.11
CA HIS A 228 12.06 4.13 -0.28
C HIS A 228 10.70 3.43 -0.40
N ARG A 229 10.34 2.59 0.56
CA ARG A 229 9.02 1.94 0.55
C ARG A 229 7.89 2.95 0.79
N SER A 230 8.11 3.89 1.70
CA SER A 230 7.20 5.00 1.98
C SER A 230 7.01 5.88 0.75
N GLU A 231 8.10 6.24 0.07
CA GLU A 231 8.08 6.99 -1.18
C GLU A 231 7.30 6.27 -2.28
N ARG A 232 7.61 4.99 -2.53
CA ARG A 232 6.90 4.17 -3.51
C ARG A 232 5.41 4.05 -3.16
N ARG A 233 5.06 3.87 -1.89
CA ARG A 233 3.66 3.80 -1.44
C ARG A 233 2.89 5.09 -1.73
N ALA A 234 3.47 6.25 -1.41
CA ALA A 234 2.87 7.54 -1.70
C ALA A 234 2.72 7.76 -3.22
N GLN A 235 3.73 7.36 -4.00
CA GLN A 235 3.70 7.40 -5.47
C GLN A 235 2.63 6.48 -6.06
N ILE A 236 2.48 5.24 -5.56
CA ILE A 236 1.38 4.35 -5.95
C ILE A 236 0.04 5.01 -5.65
N PHE A 237 -0.13 5.58 -4.46
CA PHE A 237 -1.39 6.19 -4.05
C PHE A 237 -1.75 7.40 -4.93
N LEU A 238 -0.81 8.30 -5.21
CA LEU A 238 -1.08 9.55 -5.92
C LEU A 238 -1.06 9.42 -7.44
N GLU A 239 -0.19 8.57 -7.98
CA GLU A 239 0.17 8.55 -9.41
C GLU A 239 -0.14 7.21 -10.08
N ALA A 240 -0.58 6.21 -9.31
CA ALA A 240 -0.74 4.84 -9.78
C ALA A 240 0.54 4.28 -10.41
N ASP A 241 1.71 4.77 -9.99
CA ASP A 241 3.01 4.32 -10.48
C ASP A 241 3.65 3.36 -9.48
N TYR A 242 3.97 2.16 -9.98
CA TYR A 242 4.50 1.05 -9.21
C TYR A 242 5.96 0.81 -9.57
N ALA A 243 6.64 1.74 -10.25
CA ALA A 243 8.08 1.64 -10.49
C ALA A 243 8.85 1.54 -9.16
N ASP A 244 9.95 0.80 -9.17
CA ASP A 244 10.89 0.80 -8.05
C ASP A 244 11.59 2.16 -8.00
N VAL A 245 11.61 2.79 -6.82
CA VAL A 245 12.20 4.12 -6.63
C VAL A 245 13.70 4.07 -6.34
N ARG A 246 14.27 2.88 -6.15
CA ARG A 246 15.70 2.70 -5.91
C ARG A 246 16.50 2.96 -7.20
N PRO A 247 17.58 3.76 -7.17
CA PRO A 247 18.47 3.89 -8.31
C PRO A 247 19.12 2.53 -8.61
N GLY A 248 19.06 2.12 -9.87
CA GLY A 248 19.65 0.87 -10.38
C GLY A 248 21.17 0.89 -10.48
#